data_AF-A0A397V2L2-F1
#
_entry.id   AF-A0A397V2L2-F1
#
_cell.length_a   1.000
_cell.length_b   1.000
_cell.length_c   1.000
_cell.angle_alpha   90.00
_cell.angle_beta   90.00
_cell.angle_gamma   90.00
#
_symmetry.space_group_name_H-M   'P 1'
#
loop_
_entity.id
_entity.type
_entity.pdbx_description
1 polymer ?
#
loop_
_entity_poly.entity_id
_entity_poly.type
_entity_poly.pdbx_seq_one_letter_code
_entity_poly.pdbx_strand_id
1 'polypeptide(L)'
;MYEDTGIGLALVKELIILHGGGITVTSVVNQGTYFNVGFQQKLMKYQKTIENIKYLIVDDNNDMRDYLADLLDEFDVYHLCDGQDAIRTLKTLKTFKKLPDLMLSVN
;
A
#
# COMPACT_ATOMS: atom_id res chain seq x y z
N MET A 1 -18.88 10.12 8.88
CA MET A 1 -17.64 10.76 9.38
C MET A 1 -16.60 9.68 9.37
N TYR A 2 -15.57 9.78 8.52
CA TYR A 2 -14.47 8.83 8.51
C TYR A 2 -13.71 9.04 9.83
N GLU A 3 -13.89 8.13 10.79
CA GLU A 3 -13.00 8.06 11.94
C GLU A 3 -11.60 7.79 11.42
N ASP A 4 -10.64 8.55 11.92
CA ASP A 4 -9.25 8.52 11.50
C ASP A 4 -8.67 7.15 11.89
N THR A 5 -8.70 6.19 10.96
CA THR A 5 -8.25 4.81 11.19
C THR A 5 -6.74 4.72 11.45
N GLY A 6 -6.01 5.84 11.31
CA GLY A 6 -4.56 5.90 11.49
C GLY A 6 -3.77 5.16 10.42
N ILE A 7 -4.43 4.67 9.36
CA ILE A 7 -3.79 3.87 8.30
C ILE A 7 -2.86 4.69 7.42
N GLY A 8 -3.11 6.00 7.28
CA GLY A 8 -2.42 6.85 6.29
C GLY A 8 -0.89 6.80 6.42
N LEU A 9 -0.34 6.91 7.63
CA LEU A 9 1.10 6.90 7.81
C LEU A 9 1.71 5.50 7.69
N ALA A 10 0.98 4.46 8.08
CA ALA A 10 1.40 3.07 7.90
C ALA A 10 1.48 2.72 6.39
N LEU A 11 0.48 3.15 5.62
CA LEU A 11 0.45 3.02 4.17
C LEU A 11 1.61 3.76 3.51
N VAL A 12 1.80 5.03 3.86
CA VAL A 12 2.89 5.87 3.31
C VAL A 12 4.25 5.22 3.58
N LYS A 13 4.49 4.71 4.79
CA LYS A 13 5.74 4.02 5.13
C LYS A 13 5.97 2.80 4.25
N GLU A 14 4.95 1.95 4.08
CA GLU A 14 5.05 0.72 3.29
C GLU A 14 5.26 1.02 1.81
N LEU A 15 4.53 2.00 1.26
CA LEU A 15 4.73 2.49 -0.11
C LEU A 15 6.16 2.97 -0.33
N ILE A 16 6.71 3.77 0.58
CA ILE A 16 8.08 4.28 0.47
C ILE A 16 9.11 3.14 0.52
N ILE A 17 8.92 2.14 1.40
CA ILE A 17 9.80 0.97 1.51
C ILE A 17 9.73 0.12 0.22
N LEU A 18 8.54 -0.15 -0.32
CA LEU A 18 8.36 -0.89 -1.57
C LEU A 18 9.05 -0.21 -2.76
N HIS A 19 9.05 1.12 -2.79
CA HIS A 19 9.77 1.91 -3.81
C HIS A 19 11.28 2.04 -3.53
N GLY A 20 11.81 1.27 -2.57
CA GLY A 20 13.23 1.29 -2.20
C GLY A 20 13.69 2.59 -1.54
N GLY A 21 12.75 3.38 -1.01
CA GLY A 21 13.00 4.60 -0.27
C GLY A 21 13.06 4.38 1.25
N GLY A 22 13.09 5.49 1.99
CA GLY A 22 12.99 5.53 3.44
C GLY A 22 12.23 6.77 3.91
N ILE A 23 11.62 6.65 5.09
CA ILE A 23 10.91 7.74 5.77
C ILE A 23 11.48 7.93 7.18
N THR A 24 11.66 9.18 7.60
CA THR A 24 12.01 9.56 8.98
C THR A 24 11.09 10.66 9.47
N VAL A 25 11.01 10.83 10.79
CA VAL A 25 10.18 11.87 11.42
C VAL A 25 10.98 12.61 12.48
N THR A 26 10.84 13.94 12.48
CA THR A 26 11.36 14.83 13.51
C THR A 26 10.19 15.65 14.05
N SER A 27 9.95 15.59 15.36
CA SER A 27 8.86 16.34 16.01
C SER A 27 9.38 17.04 17.25
N VAL A 28 8.96 18.29 17.43
CA VAL A 28 9.28 19.07 18.61
C VAL A 28 8.00 19.72 19.12
N VAL A 29 7.70 19.53 20.41
CA VAL A 29 6.50 20.07 21.07
C VAL A 29 6.43 21.58 20.83
N ASN A 30 5.26 22.06 20.39
CA ASN A 30 5.00 23.46 20.03
C ASN A 30 5.80 24.03 18.84
N GLN A 31 6.54 23.19 18.10
CA GLN A 31 7.26 23.60 16.88
C GLN A 31 6.87 22.76 15.64
N GLY A 32 6.02 21.75 15.83
CA GLY A 32 5.45 20.93 14.76
C GLY A 32 6.18 19.62 14.51
N THR A 33 5.77 18.94 13.45
CA THR A 33 6.28 17.62 13.03
C THR A 33 6.66 17.67 11.55
N TYR A 34 7.85 17.17 11.23
CA TYR A 34 8.38 17.07 9.88
C TYR A 34 8.61 15.61 9.53
N PHE A 35 8.03 15.16 8.42
CA PHE A 35 8.32 13.87 7.82
C PHE A 35 9.28 14.08 6.64
N ASN A 36 10.36 13.31 6.61
CA ASN A 36 11.35 13.36 5.54
C ASN A 36 11.30 12.04 4.78
N VAL A 37 11.06 12.12 3.47
CA VAL A 37 10.94 10.97 2.58
C VAL A 37 12.05 11.04 1.54
N GLY A 38 12.83 9.96 1.44
CA GLY A 38 13.90 9.84 0.46
C GLY A 38 13.70 8.60 -0.41
N PHE A 39 13.94 8.71 -1.71
CA PHE A 39 13.94 7.59 -2.64
C PHE A 39 15.35 7.36 -3.19
N GLN A 40 15.76 6.10 -3.32
CA GLN A 40 17.04 5.76 -3.95
C GLN A 40 16.90 5.91 -5.46
N GLN A 41 17.36 7.04 -6.03
CA GLN A 41 17.51 7.15 -7.48
C GLN A 41 18.64 6.20 -7.92
N LYS A 42 18.27 5.01 -8.41
CA LYS A 42 19.19 4.25 -9.25
C LYS A 42 19.41 5.08 -10.52
N LEU A 43 20.66 5.50 -10.76
CA LEU A 43 21.13 5.88 -12.09
C LEU A 43 20.94 4.67 -13.03
N MET A 44 19.75 4.53 -13.63
CA MET A 44 19.42 3.38 -14.45
C MET A 44 20.00 3.53 -15.87
N LYS A 45 21.17 2.92 -16.10
CA LYS A 45 21.49 2.34 -17.41
C LYS A 45 20.89 0.93 -17.45
N TYR A 46 19.59 0.84 -17.71
CA TYR A 46 18.78 -0.30 -18.22
C TYR A 46 17.36 -0.07 -17.71
N GLN A 47 16.44 0.26 -18.62
CA GLN A 47 15.02 0.41 -18.32
C GLN A 47 14.42 -0.98 -18.12
N LYS A 48 14.52 -1.53 -16.91
CA LYS A 48 13.61 -2.59 -16.51
C LYS A 48 12.26 -1.91 -16.28
N THR A 49 11.24 -2.24 -17.06
CA THR A 49 9.87 -1.83 -16.77
C THR A 49 9.60 -2.21 -15.32
N ILE A 50 9.34 -1.22 -14.47
CA ILE A 50 8.85 -1.53 -13.11
C ILE A 50 7.52 -2.23 -13.38
N GLU A 51 7.45 -3.53 -13.10
CA GLU A 51 6.17 -4.25 -13.17
C GLU A 51 5.21 -3.51 -12.23
N ASN A 52 3.99 -3.21 -12.69
CA ASN A 52 3.01 -2.50 -11.89
C ASN A 52 2.87 -3.20 -10.54
N ILE A 53 3.06 -2.45 -9.45
CA ILE A 53 2.94 -2.97 -8.08
C ILE A 53 1.49 -3.40 -7.88
N LYS A 54 1.29 -4.61 -7.35
CA LYS A 54 -0.03 -5.21 -7.16
C LYS A 54 -0.45 -5.17 -5.71
N TYR A 55 -1.57 -4.52 -5.44
CA TYR A 55 -2.13 -4.43 -4.09
C TYR A 55 -3.32 -5.38 -3.94
N LEU A 56 -3.48 -5.93 -2.75
CA LEU A 56 -4.67 -6.66 -2.34
C LEU A 56 -5.30 -5.94 -1.15
N ILE A 57 -6.52 -5.43 -1.32
CA ILE A 57 -7.29 -4.79 -0.25
C ILE A 57 -8.35 -5.77 0.23
N VAL A 58 -8.35 -6.07 1.53
CA VAL A 58 -9.27 -7.00 2.20
C VAL A 58 -9.89 -6.31 3.40
N ASP A 59 -11.09 -5.79 3.21
CA ASP A 59 -11.78 -4.98 4.22
C ASP A 59 -13.29 -5.30 4.14
N ASP A 60 -13.86 -5.66 5.29
CA ASP A 60 -15.28 -5.98 5.41
C ASP A 60 -16.15 -4.71 5.48
N ASN A 61 -15.55 -3.54 5.71
CA ASN A 61 -16.17 -2.24 5.55
C ASN A 61 -16.09 -1.76 4.09
N ASN A 62 -17.26 -1.76 3.43
CA ASN A 62 -17.39 -1.33 2.03
C ASN A 62 -16.87 0.09 1.79
N ASP A 63 -17.17 1.04 2.69
CA ASP A 63 -16.80 2.45 2.52
C ASP A 63 -15.28 2.63 2.58
N MET A 64 -14.59 1.91 3.48
CA MET A 64 -13.13 1.95 3.60
C MET A 64 -12.44 1.27 2.42
N ARG A 65 -13.01 0.16 1.94
CA ARG A 65 -12.50 -0.53 0.75
C ARG A 65 -12.59 0.35 -0.50
N ASP A 66 -13.69 1.06 -0.68
CA ASP A 66 -13.88 1.97 -1.81
C ASP A 66 -12.97 3.21 -1.68
N TYR A 67 -12.82 3.78 -0.48
CA TYR A 67 -11.87 4.86 -0.23
C TYR A 67 -10.42 4.47 -0.56
N LEU A 68 -9.99 3.28 -0.11
CA LEU A 68 -8.65 2.77 -0.41
C LEU A 68 -8.47 2.41 -1.89
N ALA A 69 -9.54 1.99 -2.56
CA ALA A 69 -9.55 1.76 -4.00
C ALA A 69 -9.26 3.06 -4.76
N ASP A 70 -10.01 4.12 -4.44
CA ASP A 70 -9.85 5.43 -5.06
C ASP A 70 -8.46 6.02 -4.81
N LEU A 71 -7.91 5.84 -3.61
CA LEU A 71 -6.57 6.32 -3.26
C LEU A 71 -5.45 5.60 -4.03
N LEU A 72 -5.70 4.36 -4.44
CA LEU A 72 -4.72 3.47 -5.07
C LEU A 72 -5.03 3.16 -6.54
N ASP A 73 -5.92 3.92 -7.19
CA ASP A 73 -6.36 3.70 -8.59
C ASP A 73 -5.20 3.76 -9.61
N GLU A 74 -4.09 4.41 -9.28
CA GLU A 74 -2.88 4.41 -10.11
C GLU A 74 -2.13 3.05 -10.12
N PHE A 75 -2.52 2.12 -9.25
CA PHE A 75 -1.89 0.79 -9.10
C PHE A 75 -2.83 -0.35 -9.53
N ASP A 76 -2.29 -1.56 -9.70
CA ASP A 76 -3.08 -2.75 -10.01
C ASP A 76 -3.65 -3.32 -8.69
N VAL A 77 -4.94 -3.10 -8.41
CA VAL A 77 -5.57 -3.42 -7.13
C VAL A 77 -6.59 -4.54 -7.24
N TYR A 78 -6.48 -5.54 -6.37
CA TYR A 78 -7.51 -6.57 -6.14
C TYR A 78 -8.36 -6.18 -4.93
N HIS A 79 -9.66 -5.98 -5.14
CA HIS A 79 -10.64 -5.69 -4.08
C HIS A 79 -11.34 -6.97 -3.65
N LEU A 80 -11.29 -7.30 -2.35
CA LEU A 80 -11.95 -8.48 -1.81
C LEU A 80 -12.76 -8.10 -0.58
N CYS A 81 -13.97 -8.65 -0.52
CA CYS A 81 -14.98 -8.25 0.46
C CYS A 81 -14.83 -8.98 1.80
N ASP A 82 -14.09 -10.10 1.84
CA ASP A 82 -13.85 -10.86 3.07
C ASP A 82 -12.57 -11.70 3.03
N GLY A 83 -12.20 -12.25 4.20
CA GLY A 83 -11.03 -13.11 4.35
C GLY A 83 -11.12 -14.45 3.61
N GLN A 84 -12.31 -14.98 3.32
CA GLN A 84 -12.46 -16.22 2.56
C GLN A 84 -12.20 -16.00 1.06
N ASP A 85 -12.67 -14.88 0.52
CA ASP A 85 -12.35 -14.40 -0.82
C ASP A 85 -10.86 -14.09 -0.93
N ALA A 86 -10.25 -13.48 0.09
CA ALA A 86 -8.80 -13.30 0.18
C ALA A 86 -8.02 -14.61 0.05
N ILE A 87 -8.36 -15.63 0.84
CA ILE A 87 -7.68 -16.92 0.79
C ILE A 87 -7.86 -17.60 -0.57
N ARG A 88 -9.06 -17.54 -1.17
CA ARG A 88 -9.34 -18.12 -2.49
C ARG A 88 -8.52 -17.44 -3.59
N THR A 89 -8.48 -16.12 -3.59
CA THR A 89 -7.71 -15.32 -4.55
C THR A 89 -6.22 -15.57 -4.40
N LEU A 90 -5.68 -15.57 -3.17
CA LEU A 90 -4.26 -15.84 -2.92
C LEU A 90 -3.83 -17.24 -3.38
N LYS A 91 -4.65 -18.27 -3.18
CA LYS A 91 -4.36 -19.63 -3.69
C LYS A 91 -4.27 -19.65 -5.22
N THR A 92 -5.18 -18.95 -5.88
CA THR A 92 -5.18 -18.80 -7.34
C THR A 92 -3.94 -18.04 -7.81
N LEU A 93 -3.66 -16.87 -7.24
CA LEU A 93 -2.50 -16.04 -7.59
C LEU A 93 -1.17 -16.75 -7.35
N LYS A 94 -1.06 -17.53 -6.27
CA LYS A 94 0.12 -18.36 -5.97
C LYS A 94 0.38 -19.40 -7.05
N THR A 95 -0.68 -20.00 -7.60
CA THR A 95 -0.58 -20.99 -8.71
C THR A 95 0.06 -20.37 -9.95
N PHE A 96 -0.22 -19.10 -10.21
CA PHE A 96 0.33 -18.35 -11.35
C PHE A 96 1.60 -17.53 -11.02
N LYS A 97 2.17 -17.67 -9.81
CA LYS A 97 3.29 -16.84 -9.31
C LYS A 97 3.03 -15.32 -9.42
N LYS A 98 1.78 -14.88 -9.22
CA LYS A 98 1.33 -13.48 -9.28
C LYS A 98 0.86 -12.97 -7.91
N LEU A 99 1.60 -13.24 -6.85
CA LEU A 99 1.22 -12.76 -5.52
C LEU A 99 1.25 -11.23 -5.49
N PRO A 100 0.35 -10.59 -4.71
CA PRO A 100 0.39 -9.15 -4.48
C PRO A 100 1.66 -8.78 -3.70
N ASP A 101 2.14 -7.57 -3.93
CA ASP A 101 3.30 -6.99 -3.25
C ASP A 101 2.93 -6.45 -1.85
N LEU A 102 1.67 -6.05 -1.66
CA LEU A 102 1.15 -5.58 -0.37
C LEU A 102 -0.29 -6.08 -0.14
N MET A 103 -0.55 -6.51 1.10
CA MET A 103 -1.89 -6.83 1.59
C MET A 103 -2.32 -5.81 2.63
N LEU A 104 -3.45 -5.17 2.42
CA LEU A 104 -4.07 -4.22 3.35
C LEU A 104 -5.34 -4.85 3.91
N SER A 105 -5.40 -4.95 5.24
CA SER A 105 -6.62 -5.34 5.93
C SER A 105 -6.86 -4.34 7.05
N VAL A 106 -8.03 -3.70 7.02
CA VAL A 106 -8.49 -2.76 8.03
C VAL A 106 -9.62 -3.46 8.80
N ASN A 107 -9.65 -3.28 10.11
CA ASN A 107 -10.70 -3.75 11.01
C ASN A 107 -11.51 -2.54 11.50
#